data_AF-A0A2D6N9T2-F1
#
_entry.id   AF-A0A2D6N9T2-F1
#
_cell.length_a   1.000
_cell.length_b   1.000
_cell.length_c   1.000
_cell.angle_alpha   90.00
_cell.angle_beta   90.00
_cell.angle_gamma   90.00
#
_symmetry.space_group_name_H-M   'P 1'
#
loop_
_entity.id
_entity.type
_entity.pdbx_description
1 polymer ?
#
loop_
_entity_poly.entity_id
_entity_poly.type
_entity_poly.pdbx_seq_one_letter_code
_entity_poly.pdbx_strand_id
1 'polypeptide(L)'
;MFLSREGRPLSQRMVKKLVATHRRRAGLMKRVSCHTLRHTFGSTLAAKGMSPFAIHRLLGHAKLDTTMVYVHLSTDSFHDIMEAVSL
;
A
#
# COMPACT_ATOMS: atom_id res chain seq x y z
N MET A 1 -14.87 -12.32 -7.86
CA MET A 1 -15.92 -11.57 -7.13
C MET A 1 -15.91 -12.01 -5.66
N PHE A 2 -16.06 -11.10 -4.69
CA PHE A 2 -16.13 -11.45 -3.26
C PHE A 2 -17.59 -11.44 -2.78
N LEU A 3 -18.02 -12.53 -2.14
CA LEU A 3 -19.40 -12.72 -1.70
C LEU A 3 -19.52 -12.73 -0.17
N SER A 4 -20.70 -12.31 0.33
CA SER A 4 -21.10 -12.50 1.71
C SER A 4 -21.48 -13.95 1.99
N ARG A 5 -21.73 -14.27 3.25
CA ARG A 5 -22.24 -15.60 3.65
C ARG A 5 -23.61 -15.91 3.04
N GLU A 6 -24.39 -14.89 2.67
CA GLU A 6 -25.66 -15.05 1.95
C GLU A 6 -25.51 -15.08 0.43
N GLY A 7 -24.28 -15.19 -0.11
CA GLY A 7 -24.02 -15.22 -1.56
C GLY A 7 -24.18 -13.88 -2.27
N ARG A 8 -24.38 -12.78 -1.54
CA ARG A 8 -24.52 -11.44 -2.11
C ARG A 8 -23.16 -10.77 -2.30
N PRO A 9 -22.99 -9.81 -3.22
CA PRO A 9 -21.75 -9.04 -3.34
C PRO A 9 -21.39 -8.38 -2.00
N LEU A 10 -20.13 -8.49 -1.61
CA LEU A 10 -19.67 -7.94 -0.32
C LEU A 10 -19.66 -6.40 -0.37
N SER A 11 -20.47 -5.77 0.48
CA SER A 11 -20.60 -4.31 0.48
C SER A 11 -19.39 -3.60 1.11
N GLN A 12 -19.13 -2.35 0.71
CA GLN A 12 -18.08 -1.54 1.33
C GLN A 12 -18.24 -1.40 2.85
N ARG A 13 -19.49 -1.33 3.34
CA ARG A 13 -19.78 -1.27 4.78
C ARG A 13 -19.30 -2.53 5.50
N MET A 14 -19.48 -3.70 4.88
CA MET A 14 -19.00 -4.97 5.42
C MET A 14 -17.48 -5.01 5.45
N VAL A 15 -16.79 -4.60 4.37
CA VAL A 15 -15.31 -4.53 4.36
C VAL A 15 -14.81 -3.63 5.50
N LYS A 16 -15.39 -2.43 5.65
CA LYS A 16 -15.03 -1.50 6.73
C LYS A 16 -15.22 -2.15 8.12
N LYS A 17 -16.32 -2.89 8.33
CA LYS A 17 -16.60 -3.61 9.58
C LYS A 17 -15.59 -4.75 9.83
N LEU A 18 -15.23 -5.51 8.80
CA LEU A 18 -14.24 -6.59 8.88
C LEU A 18 -12.88 -6.03 9.27
N VAL A 19 -12.39 -5.00 8.57
CA VAL A 19 -11.11 -4.34 8.89
C VAL A 19 -11.10 -3.81 10.32
N ALA A 20 -12.17 -3.14 10.76
CA ALA A 20 -12.26 -2.64 12.13
C ALA A 20 -12.26 -3.76 13.19
N THR A 21 -12.86 -4.92 12.86
CA THR A 21 -12.89 -6.09 13.73
C THR A 21 -11.50 -6.69 13.88
N HIS A 22 -10.80 -6.91 12.76
CA HIS A 22 -9.43 -7.43 12.79
C HIS A 22 -8.44 -6.47 13.44
N ARG A 23 -8.59 -5.16 13.22
CA ARG A 23 -7.81 -4.12 13.91
C ARG A 23 -7.91 -4.26 15.43
N ARG A 24 -9.14 -4.40 15.97
CA ARG A 24 -9.36 -4.58 17.42
C ARG A 24 -8.75 -5.89 17.92
N ARG A 25 -8.94 -6.99 17.18
CA ARG A 25 -8.36 -8.30 17.53
C ARG A 25 -6.83 -8.30 17.53
N ALA A 26 -6.21 -7.50 16.66
CA ALA A 26 -4.76 -7.33 16.60
C ALA A 26 -4.20 -6.35 17.65
N GLY A 27 -5.04 -5.79 18.55
CA GLY A 27 -4.60 -4.84 19.56
C GLY A 27 -4.16 -3.47 19.01
N LEU A 28 -4.50 -3.14 17.76
CA LEU A 28 -4.06 -1.89 17.13
C LEU A 28 -4.90 -0.71 17.62
N MET A 29 -4.29 0.15 18.44
CA MET A 29 -4.93 1.36 18.95
C MET A 29 -5.20 2.39 17.85
N LYS A 30 -4.29 2.50 16.89
CA LYS A 30 -4.41 3.41 15.73
C LYS A 30 -5.61 3.03 14.86
N ARG A 31 -6.21 4.03 14.19
CA ARG A 31 -7.27 3.79 13.20
C ARG A 31 -6.67 3.12 11.97
N VAL A 32 -7.23 1.98 11.57
CA VAL A 32 -6.83 1.23 10.38
C VAL A 32 -8.04 1.06 9.48
N SER A 33 -7.86 1.37 8.19
CA SER A 33 -8.85 1.24 7.14
C SER A 33 -8.26 0.53 5.92
N CYS A 34 -9.08 0.21 4.92
CA CYS A 34 -8.58 -0.35 3.65
C CYS A 34 -7.54 0.56 2.98
N HIS A 35 -7.76 1.89 3.05
CA HIS A 35 -6.80 2.86 2.51
C HIS A 35 -5.49 2.84 3.29
N THR A 36 -5.55 2.72 4.62
CA THR A 36 -4.35 2.56 5.45
C THR A 36 -3.53 1.34 5.03
N LEU A 37 -4.18 0.19 4.85
CA LEU A 37 -3.52 -1.04 4.40
C LEU A 37 -2.91 -0.89 3.00
N ARG A 38 -3.63 -0.22 2.08
CA ARG A 38 -3.13 0.11 0.74
C ARG A 38 -1.87 1.00 0.81
N HIS A 39 -1.87 2.00 1.68
CA HIS A 39 -0.71 2.85 1.91
C HIS A 39 0.45 2.07 2.51
N THR A 40 0.20 1.20 3.50
CA THR A 40 1.23 0.33 4.06
C THR A 40 1.87 -0.55 3.00
N PHE A 41 1.09 -1.12 2.08
CA PHE A 41 1.63 -1.89 0.95
C PHE A 41 2.54 -1.03 0.07
N GLY A 42 2.08 0.14 -0.38
CA GLY A 42 2.89 1.05 -1.20
C GLY A 42 4.18 1.51 -0.52
N SER A 43 4.08 1.95 0.74
CA SER A 43 5.22 2.35 1.55
C SER A 43 6.23 1.22 1.77
N THR A 44 5.76 -0.01 2.00
CA THR A 44 6.63 -1.18 2.19
C THR A 44 7.39 -1.52 0.91
N LEU A 45 6.75 -1.41 -0.26
CA LEU A 45 7.42 -1.67 -1.54
C LEU A 45 8.45 -0.59 -1.85
N ALA A 46 8.12 0.68 -1.62
CA ALA A 46 9.07 1.78 -1.81
C ALA A 46 10.28 1.65 -0.88
N ALA A 47 10.05 1.35 0.41
CA ALA A 47 11.11 1.09 1.39
C ALA A 47 12.02 -0.11 1.03
N LYS A 48 11.58 -0.98 0.12
CA LYS A 48 12.38 -2.09 -0.42
C LYS A 48 13.06 -1.74 -1.75
N GLY A 49 13.11 -0.46 -2.13
CA GLY A 49 13.73 0.00 -3.37
C GLY A 49 12.92 -0.29 -4.63
N MET A 50 11.63 -0.64 -4.52
CA MET A 50 10.83 -0.91 -5.71
C MET A 50 10.53 0.40 -6.48
N SER A 51 10.70 0.37 -7.80
CA SER A 51 10.47 1.54 -8.63
C SER A 51 9.01 2.05 -8.55
N PRO A 52 8.77 3.37 -8.63
CA PRO A 52 7.42 3.94 -8.57
C PRO A 52 6.51 3.44 -9.69
N PHE A 53 7.07 3.13 -10.87
CA PHE A 53 6.35 2.56 -11.99
C PHE A 53 5.81 1.15 -11.68
N ALA A 54 6.61 0.31 -11.01
CA ALA A 54 6.18 -1.02 -10.59
C ALA A 54 5.10 -0.92 -9.50
N ILE A 55 5.30 -0.07 -8.49
CA ILE A 55 4.31 0.15 -7.42
C ILE A 55 3.00 0.68 -7.99
N HIS A 56 3.05 1.60 -8.96
CA HIS A 56 1.87 2.16 -9.63
C HIS A 56 1.02 1.08 -10.30
N ARG A 57 1.68 0.17 -11.04
CA ARG A 57 1.01 -0.96 -11.72
C ARG A 57 0.43 -1.94 -10.71
N LEU A 58 1.16 -2.28 -9.65
CA LEU A 58 0.68 -3.19 -8.60
C LEU A 58 -0.51 -2.64 -7.82
N LEU A 59 -0.50 -1.34 -7.53
CA LEU A 59 -1.62 -0.67 -6.86
C LEU A 59 -2.79 -0.38 -7.81
N GLY A 60 -2.56 -0.37 -9.13
CA GLY A 60 -3.55 0.00 -10.12
C GLY A 60 -4.00 1.46 -9.96
N HIS A 61 -3.05 2.38 -9.73
CA HIS A 61 -3.37 3.80 -9.74
C HIS A 61 -3.67 4.26 -11.18
N ALA A 62 -4.57 5.25 -11.30
CA ALA A 62 -4.89 5.85 -12.58
C ALA A 62 -3.83 6.89 -13.02
N LYS A 63 -3.11 7.46 -12.06
CA LYS A 63 -2.08 8.48 -12.27
C LYS A 63 -0.83 8.13 -11.50
N LEU A 64 0.34 8.32 -12.12
CA LEU A 64 1.63 8.08 -11.49
C LEU A 64 1.84 8.99 -10.26
N ASP A 65 1.37 10.24 -10.31
CA ASP A 65 1.47 11.21 -9.21
C ASP A 65 0.92 10.67 -7.88
N THR A 66 -0.14 9.87 -7.92
CA THR A 66 -0.71 9.23 -6.71
C THR A 66 0.22 8.18 -6.10
N THR A 67 1.19 7.68 -6.87
CA THR A 67 2.24 6.76 -6.40
C THR A 67 3.49 7.50 -5.95
N MET A 68 3.76 8.67 -6.52
CA MET A 68 4.96 9.48 -6.22
C MET A 68 5.07 9.86 -4.73
N VAL A 69 3.95 9.92 -4.02
CA VAL A 69 3.92 10.07 -2.56
C VAL A 69 4.76 9.03 -1.82
N TYR A 70 5.02 7.82 -2.36
CA TYR A 70 5.85 6.83 -1.67
C TYR A 70 7.35 6.96 -1.94
N VAL A 71 7.77 7.76 -2.93
CA VAL A 71 9.17 7.84 -3.39
C VAL A 71 10.14 8.27 -2.29
N HIS A 72 9.69 9.13 -1.36
CA HIS A 72 10.51 9.56 -0.23
C HIS A 72 10.96 8.41 0.69
N LEU A 73 10.39 7.22 0.55
CA LEU A 73 10.76 6.02 1.29
C LEU A 73 11.77 5.14 0.54
N SER A 74 12.01 5.40 -0.74
CA SER A 74 13.03 4.69 -1.51
C SER A 74 14.40 4.97 -0.92
N THR A 75 15.17 3.91 -0.70
CA THR A 75 16.50 3.94 -0.07
C THR A 75 17.61 4.35 -1.03
N ASP A 76 17.31 4.60 -2.30
CA ASP A 76 18.31 5.02 -3.28
C ASP A 76 18.82 6.41 -2.87
N SER A 77 19.89 6.42 -2.07
CA SER A 77 20.56 7.67 -1.77
C SER A 77 21.30 8.09 -3.03
N PHE A 78 21.38 9.40 -3.25
CA PHE A 78 22.15 9.94 -4.36
C PHE A 78 23.60 9.41 -4.37
N HIS A 79 24.12 9.06 -3.18
CA HIS A 79 25.42 8.44 -2.99
C HIS A 79 25.49 7.03 -3.59
N ASP A 80 24.52 6.16 -3.32
CA ASP A 80 24.50 4.78 -3.83
C ASP A 80 24.42 4.75 -5.36
N ILE A 81 23.64 5.66 -5.96
CA ILE A 81 23.53 5.80 -7.41
C ILE A 81 24.86 6.29 -8.01
N MET A 82 25.53 7.25 -7.36
CA MET A 82 26.79 7.78 -7.85
C MET A 82 27.95 6.79 -7.73
N GLU A 83 27.97 5.98 -6.66
CA GLU A 83 28.93 4.89 -6.52
C GLU A 83 28.74 3.85 -7.63
N ALA A 84 27.50 3.43 -7.90
CA ALA A 84 27.21 2.45 -8.95
C ALA A 84 27.53 2.93 -10.38
N VAL A 85 27.43 4.24 -10.65
CA VAL A 85 27.71 4.85 -11.96
C VAL A 85 29.19 5.21 -12.15
N SER A 86 29.98 5.26 -11.07
CA SER A 86 31.42 5.55 -11.12
C SER A 86 32.28 4.31 -11.42
N LEU A 87 31.67 3.22 -11.88
CA LEU A 87 32.31 1.99 -12.40
C LEU A 87 32.23 1.95 -13.93
#